data_AF-A0A5D0VYV2-F1
#
_entry.id   AF-A0A5D0VYV2-F1
#
_cell.length_a   1.000
_cell.length_b   1.000
_cell.length_c   1.000
_cell.angle_alpha   90.00
_cell.angle_beta   90.00
_cell.angle_gamma   90.00
#
_symmetry.space_group_name_H-M   'P 1'
#
loop_
_entity.id
_entity.type
_entity.pdbx_description
1 polymer ?
#
loop_
_entity_poly.entity_id
_entity_poly.type
_entity_poly.pdbx_seq_one_letter_code
_entity_poly.pdbx_strand_id
1 'polypeptide(L)'
;MNNLLDPFFPSTLPGVIQVSVPVPAIAFVLSSGRTFGLTIVRARNRLLKVSNLLKVNIESPETKSLIEWIEIYPEEDPRVQYLFCGYSLNTTDQFCVGLPESDSEELQVLLSTEDLTALFTELETYRGNARESTFRILEVPMKWRSRLTEWAQSFKDKCPEDQFRNRMLKQPGLRKEECLWHDLVRWAFYGRPPGPVDPSQLNSEFRLRHVIPRLYRLVGSVSPDPGVLWRCNRGLRRGERRNLPKIGEDSRVVLQHPSLGFSVVRFSKNDLLGSSCGWIAIDNKGRPLSPGADITDDTIQDAAVRVLSSINRVVRSWALYSDSAQWAEYTLADSDERQEHLLVLDDFPHRFENNPHYEVNNVLLHVRTSIQYSRDGLRCLLVDELQSDWLQKRSDWGQTFRDGSDQLRSMPWFSDWYELGLKVVLQLAAKSQVDAIAIANSEIQKARYGCHFTDGGREFYDKLLPRKLAKLVKPWGLPETSLILALNDKSPMVLRTEKGLYEVLGPKGEVFLEACSSLLDAKKAIAASDLMRDGPEVPAFSITKEFKDEVASTGLMLFG
;
A
#
# COMPACT_ATOMS: atom_id res chain seq x y z
N MET A 1 -26.01 47.91 32.23
CA MET A 1 -25.50 49.30 32.24
C MET A 1 -24.22 49.32 33.06
N ASN A 2 -23.12 49.77 32.45
CA ASN A 2 -21.83 50.20 33.04
C ASN A 2 -20.97 49.08 33.68
N ASN A 3 -19.66 48.99 33.51
CA ASN A 3 -18.63 49.79 32.82
C ASN A 3 -17.38 48.87 32.67
N LEU A 4 -16.81 48.79 31.46
CA LEU A 4 -15.51 49.36 31.06
C LEU A 4 -14.26 48.63 31.58
N LEU A 5 -13.66 47.88 30.65
CA LEU A 5 -12.25 47.92 30.24
C LEU A 5 -11.20 48.27 31.31
N ASP A 6 -10.40 47.28 31.66
CA ASP A 6 -9.00 47.47 32.03
C ASP A 6 -8.13 46.73 30.98
N PRO A 7 -7.14 47.36 30.35
CA PRO A 7 -6.36 46.76 29.28
C PRO A 7 -5.25 45.89 29.90
N PHE A 8 -5.28 44.58 29.61
CA PHE A 8 -4.20 43.68 29.98
C PHE A 8 -2.89 44.11 29.30
N PHE A 9 -1.90 44.48 30.11
CA PHE A 9 -0.51 44.60 29.70
C PHE A 9 0.04 43.22 29.23
N PRO A 10 0.93 43.16 28.24
CA PRO A 10 1.46 41.91 27.71
C PRO A 10 2.49 41.33 28.68
N SER A 11 2.24 40.12 29.20
CA SER A 11 3.26 39.38 29.95
C SER A 11 4.30 38.82 28.98
N THR A 12 5.53 39.33 29.08
CA THR A 12 6.77 38.80 28.48
C THR A 12 7.33 37.61 29.27
N LEU A 13 6.49 36.90 30.02
CA LEU A 13 6.91 35.78 30.87
C LEU A 13 6.95 34.48 30.06
N PRO A 14 7.94 33.61 30.32
CA PRO A 14 7.97 32.28 29.71
C PRO A 14 6.76 31.47 30.15
N GLY A 15 6.18 30.73 29.21
CA GLY A 15 4.92 30.05 29.47
C GLY A 15 4.55 29.01 28.42
N VAL A 16 3.76 28.04 28.86
CA VAL A 16 3.11 27.04 28.01
C VAL A 16 1.81 27.65 27.50
N ILE A 17 1.71 27.85 26.19
CA ILE A 17 0.46 28.26 25.56
C ILE A 17 -0.17 27.01 24.95
N GLN A 18 -1.23 26.52 25.59
CA GLN A 18 -2.05 25.47 25.03
C GLN A 18 -2.90 26.07 23.90
N VAL A 19 -2.59 25.69 22.65
CA VAL A 19 -3.38 26.11 21.50
C VAL A 19 -4.46 25.06 21.31
N SER A 20 -5.71 25.42 21.61
CA SER A 20 -6.84 24.50 21.52
C SER A 20 -7.23 24.24 20.07
N VAL A 21 -7.27 22.94 19.73
CA VAL A 21 -8.04 22.21 18.67
C VAL A 21 -7.91 22.75 17.22
N PRO A 22 -7.55 21.90 16.23
CA PRO A 22 -7.79 20.45 16.19
C PRO A 22 -6.56 19.54 16.26
N VAL A 23 -5.36 20.10 16.38
CA VAL A 23 -4.18 19.32 16.80
C VAL A 23 -3.77 19.83 18.18
N PRO A 24 -3.55 18.97 19.20
CA PRO A 24 -2.91 19.41 20.43
C PRO A 24 -1.50 19.89 20.05
N ALA A 25 -1.39 21.20 19.88
CA ALA A 25 -0.16 21.90 19.66
C ALA A 25 0.16 22.68 20.93
N ILE A 26 1.36 22.49 21.45
CA ILE A 26 1.84 23.23 22.60
C ILE A 26 2.92 24.17 22.07
N ALA A 27 2.66 25.46 22.19
CA ALA A 27 3.67 26.47 21.92
C ALA A 27 4.37 26.82 23.22
N PHE A 28 5.70 26.73 23.23
CA PHE A 28 6.54 27.25 24.30
C PHE A 28 7.07 28.60 23.86
N VAL A 29 6.89 29.61 24.70
CA VAL A 29 7.57 30.89 24.53
C VAL A 29 8.64 30.96 25.62
N LEU A 30 9.90 31.02 25.20
CA LEU A 30 11.03 31.17 26.11
C LEU A 30 11.21 32.64 26.50
N SER A 31 11.91 32.91 27.60
CA SER A 31 12.23 34.26 28.05
C SER A 31 13.05 35.05 27.02
N SER A 32 13.78 34.35 26.16
CA SER A 32 14.52 34.94 25.04
C SER A 32 13.63 35.48 23.91
N GLY A 33 12.32 35.21 23.96
CA GLY A 33 11.36 35.51 22.90
C GLY A 33 11.36 34.49 21.76
N ARG A 34 12.15 33.40 21.86
CA ARG A 34 12.07 32.27 20.92
C ARG A 34 10.82 31.46 21.21
N THR A 35 10.15 31.03 20.14
CA THR A 35 8.95 30.20 20.22
C THR A 35 9.22 28.80 19.68
N PHE A 36 8.69 27.79 20.35
CA PHE A 36 8.81 26.39 19.94
C PHE A 36 7.41 25.79 19.82
N GLY A 37 7.14 25.11 18.71
CA GLY A 37 5.86 24.43 18.50
C GLY A 37 6.02 22.93 18.62
N LEU A 38 5.43 22.31 19.63
CA LEU A 38 5.20 20.88 19.66
C LEU A 38 3.86 20.60 18.99
N THR A 39 3.86 19.96 17.83
CA THR A 39 2.62 19.53 17.17
C THR A 39 2.64 18.02 16.98
N ILE A 40 1.49 17.37 17.15
CA ILE A 40 1.35 15.93 16.96
C ILE A 40 0.73 15.67 15.59
N VAL A 41 1.56 15.47 14.57
CA VAL A 41 1.08 15.03 13.25
C VAL A 41 0.91 13.52 13.27
N ARG A 42 -0.34 13.05 13.37
CA ARG A 42 -0.70 11.62 13.46
C ARG A 42 -0.13 10.72 12.34
N ALA A 43 0.26 11.29 11.19
CA ALA A 43 0.83 10.53 10.08
C ALA A 43 2.36 10.36 10.14
N ARG A 44 3.07 11.26 10.84
CA ARG A 44 4.51 11.18 11.11
C ARG A 44 4.80 12.03 12.34
N ASN A 45 4.90 11.37 13.48
CA ASN A 45 5.60 11.79 14.68
C ASN A 45 6.75 12.79 14.39
N ARG A 46 6.50 14.10 14.48
CA ARG A 46 7.46 15.18 14.14
C ARG A 46 7.44 16.23 15.26
N LEU A 47 8.59 16.50 15.88
CA LEU A 47 8.81 17.78 16.54
C LEU A 47 9.12 18.83 15.47
N LEU A 48 8.61 20.05 15.64
CA LEU A 48 8.82 21.15 14.69
C LEU A 48 9.61 22.25 15.41
N LYS A 49 10.88 22.41 15.05
CA LYS A 49 11.70 23.52 15.55
C LYS A 49 11.44 24.74 14.65
N VAL A 50 10.59 25.66 15.10
CA VAL A 50 10.41 26.94 14.39
C VAL A 50 11.40 27.95 14.96
N SER A 51 12.61 27.98 14.42
CA SER A 51 13.59 29.03 14.76
C SER A 51 13.21 30.35 14.11
N ASN A 52 13.33 31.48 14.81
CA ASN A 52 13.18 32.85 14.29
C ASN A 52 11.79 33.25 13.73
N LEU A 53 10.72 33.07 14.52
CA LEU A 53 9.58 33.98 14.38
C LEU A 53 10.00 35.36 14.91
N LEU A 54 10.44 36.24 13.99
CA LEU A 54 10.58 37.67 14.26
C LEU A 54 9.31 38.18 14.93
N LYS A 55 9.34 38.54 16.23
CA LYS A 55 8.30 39.25 17.00
C LYS A 55 6.93 39.29 16.30
N VAL A 56 6.32 38.13 16.05
CA VAL A 56 4.99 38.10 15.43
C VAL A 56 4.02 38.21 16.59
N ASN A 57 3.21 39.26 16.57
CA ASN A 57 2.16 39.45 17.54
C ASN A 57 1.14 38.30 17.34
N ILE A 58 1.04 37.41 18.33
CA ILE A 58 0.42 36.08 18.21
C ILE A 58 -1.08 36.17 17.86
N GLU A 59 -1.72 37.30 18.11
CA GLU A 59 -3.16 37.52 17.91
C GLU A 59 -3.57 37.89 16.46
N SER A 60 -2.66 37.94 15.49
CA SER A 60 -3.05 38.25 14.12
C SER A 60 -3.77 37.06 13.43
N PRO A 61 -4.78 37.30 12.57
CA PRO A 61 -5.35 36.29 11.67
C PRO A 61 -4.30 35.60 10.78
N GLU A 62 -3.13 36.22 10.62
CA GLU A 62 -1.99 35.72 9.85
C GLU A 62 -1.28 34.56 10.58
N THR A 63 -1.46 34.39 11.90
CA THR A 63 -0.89 33.25 12.65
C THR A 63 -1.63 31.94 12.31
N LYS A 64 -2.96 32.01 12.10
CA LYS A 64 -3.78 30.87 11.67
C LYS A 64 -3.43 30.47 10.22
N SER A 65 -3.17 31.45 9.37
CA SER A 65 -2.68 31.21 8.01
C SER A 65 -1.24 30.71 7.98
N LEU A 66 -0.39 31.08 8.93
CA LEU A 66 0.99 30.60 9.03
C LEU A 66 1.07 29.12 9.42
N ILE A 67 0.26 28.65 10.37
CA ILE A 67 0.20 27.22 10.73
C ILE A 67 -0.34 26.40 9.54
N GLU A 68 -1.44 26.85 8.93
CA GLU A 68 -1.98 26.24 7.70
C GLU A 68 -0.95 26.27 6.57
N TRP A 69 -0.15 27.32 6.44
CA TRP A 69 0.88 27.46 5.42
C TRP A 69 2.09 26.57 5.69
N ILE A 70 2.58 26.46 6.94
CA ILE A 70 3.66 25.55 7.36
C ILE A 70 3.27 24.08 7.11
N GLU A 71 2.00 23.75 7.27
CA GLU A 71 1.46 22.42 6.97
C GLU A 71 1.41 22.13 5.46
N ILE A 72 1.24 23.15 4.62
CA ILE A 72 1.13 23.03 3.17
C ILE A 72 2.50 23.18 2.46
N TYR A 73 3.42 24.02 2.96
CA TYR A 73 4.68 24.39 2.27
C TYR A 73 5.91 24.33 3.17
N PRO A 74 6.25 23.16 3.74
CA PRO A 74 7.34 23.11 4.72
C PRO A 74 8.71 23.51 4.14
N GLU A 75 8.99 23.32 2.85
CA GLU A 75 10.34 23.54 2.31
C GLU A 75 10.57 24.95 1.74
N GLU A 76 9.60 25.86 1.83
CA GLU A 76 9.64 27.14 1.09
C GLU A 76 9.99 28.38 1.95
N ASP A 77 10.21 28.25 3.28
CA ASP A 77 10.67 29.36 4.13
C ASP A 77 12.08 29.11 4.72
N PRO A 78 13.11 29.88 4.33
CA PRO A 78 14.47 29.75 4.85
C PRO A 78 14.62 30.06 6.35
N ARG A 79 13.56 30.57 7.00
CA ARG A 79 13.53 30.83 8.45
C ARG A 79 13.19 29.58 9.27
N VAL A 80 12.55 28.57 8.68
CA VAL A 80 12.10 27.36 9.41
C VAL A 80 13.11 26.23 9.23
N GLN A 81 13.75 25.78 10.33
CA GLN A 81 14.67 24.65 10.31
C GLN A 81 13.98 23.37 10.80
N TYR A 82 13.86 22.38 9.92
CA TYR A 82 13.30 21.07 10.28
C TYR A 82 14.35 20.20 10.96
N LEU A 83 14.09 19.79 12.21
CA LEU A 83 14.89 18.78 12.90
C LEU A 83 14.01 17.64 13.38
N PHE A 84 14.39 16.41 13.04
CA PHE A 84 13.75 15.19 13.49
C PHE A 84 14.40 14.70 14.77
N CYS A 85 13.60 14.43 15.79
CA CYS A 85 14.01 13.72 17.00
C CYS A 85 12.88 12.79 17.41
N GLY A 86 13.23 11.54 17.77
CA GLY A 86 12.26 10.52 18.20
C GLY A 86 11.59 10.87 19.54
N TYR A 87 10.91 9.91 20.16
CA TYR A 87 10.20 10.10 21.44
C TYR A 87 10.73 9.19 22.55
N SER A 88 11.73 9.66 23.28
CA SER A 88 12.00 9.28 24.66
C SER A 88 12.46 10.52 25.41
N LEU A 89 12.47 10.50 26.74
CA LEU A 89 13.15 11.55 27.51
C LEU A 89 14.64 11.70 27.09
N ASN A 90 15.24 10.67 26.46
CA ASN A 90 16.57 10.78 25.85
C ASN A 90 16.61 11.54 24.51
N THR A 91 15.48 11.77 23.83
CA THR A 91 15.43 12.53 22.56
C THR A 91 15.03 13.99 22.75
N THR A 92 14.48 14.38 23.90
CA THR A 92 14.29 15.80 24.26
C THR A 92 15.62 16.53 24.41
N ASP A 93 16.68 15.84 24.85
CA ASP A 93 18.03 16.39 24.89
C ASP A 93 18.56 16.72 23.49
N GLN A 94 18.23 15.90 22.48
CA GLN A 94 18.59 16.18 21.08
C GLN A 94 17.91 17.45 20.54
N PHE A 95 16.75 17.82 21.09
CA PHE A 95 16.01 19.01 20.67
C PHE A 95 16.65 20.30 21.19
N CYS A 96 17.31 20.20 22.35
CA CYS A 96 18.02 21.30 22.99
C CYS A 96 19.42 21.51 22.39
N VAL A 97 19.96 20.54 21.64
CA VAL A 97 21.25 20.65 20.95
C VAL A 97 21.27 21.86 20.00
N GLY A 98 22.23 22.76 20.22
CA GLY A 98 22.42 23.98 19.43
C GLY A 98 21.57 25.17 19.86
N LEU A 99 20.79 25.06 20.96
CA LEU A 99 20.22 26.22 21.64
C LEU A 99 21.25 26.85 22.59
N PRO A 100 21.17 28.16 22.86
CA PRO A 100 21.88 28.74 24.01
C PRO A 100 21.50 28.01 25.30
N GLU A 101 22.45 27.89 26.22
CA GLU A 101 22.31 27.14 27.48
C GLU A 101 21.08 27.57 28.27
N SER A 102 20.81 28.88 28.37
CA SER A 102 19.62 29.43 29.03
C SER A 102 18.29 28.96 28.43
N ASP A 103 18.23 28.84 27.10
CA ASP A 103 17.03 28.42 26.38
C ASP A 103 16.84 26.90 26.44
N SER A 104 17.97 26.17 26.47
CA SER A 104 17.99 24.71 26.66
C SER A 104 17.44 24.34 28.03
N GLU A 105 17.94 24.98 29.09
CA GLU A 105 17.49 24.74 30.47
C GLU A 105 16.02 25.09 30.65
N GLU A 106 15.59 26.25 30.15
CA GLU A 106 14.21 26.71 30.24
C GLU A 106 13.24 25.78 29.48
N LEU A 107 13.62 25.32 28.29
CA LEU A 107 12.83 24.37 27.51
C LEU A 107 12.78 22.97 28.17
N GLN A 108 13.88 22.50 28.77
CA GLN A 108 13.89 21.23 29.51
C GLN A 108 12.96 21.26 30.73
N VAL A 109 12.92 22.38 31.46
CA VAL A 109 11.99 22.57 32.58
C VAL A 109 10.54 22.52 32.10
N LEU A 110 10.23 23.22 31.00
CA LEU A 110 8.89 23.22 30.42
C LEU A 110 8.48 21.84 29.90
N LEU A 111 9.40 21.09 29.28
CA LEU A 111 9.18 19.74 28.77
C LEU A 111 9.02 18.68 29.88
N SER A 112 9.48 18.98 31.10
CA SER A 112 9.41 18.09 32.26
C SER A 112 8.17 18.32 33.13
N THR A 113 7.21 19.13 32.66
CA THR A 113 5.98 19.43 33.40
C THR A 113 5.04 18.22 33.49
N GLU A 114 4.30 18.11 34.60
CA GLU A 114 3.34 17.02 34.82
C GLU A 114 2.25 16.98 33.73
N ASP A 115 1.82 18.14 33.23
CA ASP A 115 0.80 18.25 32.18
C ASP A 115 1.24 17.63 30.84
N LEU A 116 2.51 17.80 30.45
CA LEU A 116 3.07 17.15 29.26
C LEU A 116 3.24 15.65 29.47
N THR A 117 3.65 15.24 30.68
CA THR A 117 3.77 13.83 31.03
C THR A 117 2.42 13.12 30.98
N ALA A 118 1.36 13.76 31.47
CA ALA A 118 -0.02 13.29 31.37
C ALA A 118 -0.50 13.20 29.92
N LEU A 119 -0.21 14.21 29.10
CA LEU A 119 -0.51 14.21 27.66
C LEU A 119 0.18 13.03 26.94
N PHE A 120 1.47 12.80 27.21
CA PHE A 120 2.19 11.66 26.64
C PHE A 120 1.60 10.32 27.07
N THR A 121 1.18 10.20 28.34
CA THR A 121 0.53 8.99 28.89
C THR A 121 -0.85 8.73 28.27
N GLU A 122 -1.65 9.78 28.07
CA GLU A 122 -2.95 9.70 27.39
C GLU A 122 -2.78 9.27 25.91
N LEU A 123 -1.73 9.76 25.24
CA LEU A 123 -1.38 9.35 23.88
C LEU A 123 -0.92 7.90 23.79
N GLU A 124 -0.19 7.40 24.79
CA GLU A 124 0.13 5.96 24.88
C GLU A 124 -1.11 5.10 25.11
N THR A 125 -2.04 5.58 25.93
CA THR A 125 -3.33 4.90 26.20
C THR A 125 -4.20 4.87 24.94
N TYR A 126 -4.31 5.98 24.20
CA TYR A 126 -5.00 6.04 22.91
C TYR A 126 -4.34 5.12 21.87
N ARG A 127 -3.01 5.02 21.85
CA ARG A 127 -2.29 4.03 21.03
C ARG A 127 -2.62 2.60 21.45
N GLY A 128 -2.73 2.33 22.76
CA GLY A 128 -3.19 1.05 23.30
C GLY A 128 -4.54 0.63 22.73
N ASN A 129 -5.51 1.55 22.73
CA ASN A 129 -6.86 1.29 22.24
C ASN A 129 -6.94 1.22 20.70
N ALA A 130 -6.12 1.97 19.96
CA ALA A 130 -6.03 1.89 18.50
C ALA A 130 -5.26 0.65 17.98
N ARG A 131 -4.54 -0.06 18.88
CA ARG A 131 -3.87 -1.34 18.56
C ARG A 131 -4.85 -2.49 18.43
N GLU A 132 -6.11 -2.37 18.85
CA GLU A 132 -7.06 -3.46 18.66
C GLU A 132 -7.67 -3.42 17.24
N SER A 133 -7.15 -4.28 16.36
CA SER A 133 -7.74 -4.74 15.07
C SER A 133 -7.70 -3.82 13.83
N THR A 134 -6.55 -3.32 13.40
CA THR A 134 -6.42 -2.68 12.06
C THR A 134 -5.85 -3.65 11.01
N PHE A 135 -6.54 -3.77 9.87
CA PHE A 135 -6.07 -4.52 8.70
C PHE A 135 -5.20 -3.61 7.84
N ARG A 136 -4.07 -4.13 7.33
CA ARG A 136 -3.15 -3.37 6.48
C ARG A 136 -3.13 -3.93 5.06
N ILE A 137 -2.99 -3.01 4.12
CA ILE A 137 -2.50 -3.30 2.77
C ILE A 137 -0.98 -3.12 2.85
N LEU A 138 -0.23 -4.21 2.79
CA LEU A 138 1.24 -4.17 2.80
C LEU A 138 1.77 -4.29 1.38
N GLU A 139 2.56 -3.32 0.95
CA GLU A 139 3.28 -3.46 -0.31
C GLU A 139 4.31 -4.59 -0.20
N VAL A 140 4.21 -5.56 -1.11
CA VAL A 140 5.19 -6.63 -1.28
C VAL A 140 6.14 -6.18 -2.38
N PRO A 141 7.41 -5.85 -2.06
CA PRO A 141 8.32 -5.28 -3.05
C PRO A 141 8.59 -6.30 -4.15
N MET A 142 8.29 -5.95 -5.39
CA MET A 142 8.55 -6.79 -6.57
C MET A 142 9.68 -6.21 -7.40
N LYS A 143 10.49 -7.10 -7.99
CA LYS A 143 11.57 -6.71 -8.89
C LYS A 143 11.15 -6.99 -10.32
N TRP A 144 10.94 -5.90 -11.07
CA TRP A 144 10.55 -5.93 -12.47
C TRP A 144 11.69 -5.46 -13.36
N ARG A 145 11.98 -6.24 -14.40
CA ARG A 145 12.88 -5.87 -15.50
C ARG A 145 12.07 -5.43 -16.71
N SER A 146 12.60 -4.49 -17.48
CA SER A 146 11.97 -4.02 -18.72
C SER A 146 13.02 -3.99 -19.82
N ARG A 147 12.66 -4.55 -20.98
CA ARG A 147 13.51 -4.58 -22.16
C ARG A 147 13.72 -3.17 -22.67
N LEU A 148 12.70 -2.32 -22.52
CA LEU A 148 12.79 -0.91 -22.84
C LEU A 148 13.83 -0.20 -21.97
N THR A 149 13.81 -0.44 -20.66
CA THR A 149 14.82 0.12 -19.74
C THR A 149 16.22 -0.36 -20.08
N GLU A 150 16.38 -1.67 -20.27
CA GLU A 150 17.69 -2.26 -20.59
C GLU A 150 18.23 -1.73 -21.92
N TRP A 151 17.36 -1.62 -22.93
CA TRP A 151 17.72 -1.02 -24.21
C TRP A 151 18.06 0.47 -24.07
N ALA A 152 17.25 1.25 -23.36
CA ALA A 152 17.47 2.67 -23.12
C ALA A 152 18.81 2.92 -22.41
N GLN A 153 19.13 2.11 -21.38
CA GLN A 153 20.41 2.19 -20.67
C GLN A 153 21.61 1.80 -21.55
N SER A 154 21.40 0.92 -22.54
CA SER A 154 22.43 0.54 -23.50
C SER A 154 22.65 1.57 -24.61
N PHE A 155 21.75 2.54 -24.75
CA PHE A 155 21.77 3.53 -25.82
C PHE A 155 22.86 4.58 -25.55
N LYS A 156 23.83 4.72 -26.46
CA LYS A 156 25.01 5.60 -26.27
C LYS A 156 25.09 6.77 -27.24
N ASP A 157 24.35 6.72 -28.35
CA ASP A 157 24.52 7.69 -29.43
C ASP A 157 23.43 8.76 -29.38
N LYS A 158 23.83 10.03 -29.41
CA LYS A 158 22.87 11.12 -29.64
C LYS A 158 22.30 11.02 -31.04
N CYS A 159 20.97 11.03 -31.20
CA CYS A 159 20.35 10.95 -32.52
C CYS A 159 19.06 11.78 -32.64
N PRO A 160 18.61 12.10 -33.87
CA PRO A 160 17.30 12.69 -34.08
C PRO A 160 16.18 11.83 -33.50
N GLU A 161 15.09 12.47 -33.07
CA GLU A 161 13.94 11.81 -32.43
C GLU A 161 13.32 10.70 -33.32
N ASP A 162 13.14 10.97 -34.61
CA ASP A 162 12.62 9.97 -35.55
C ASP A 162 13.53 8.74 -35.67
N GLN A 163 14.85 8.95 -35.61
CA GLN A 163 15.81 7.85 -35.63
C GLN A 163 15.76 7.06 -34.32
N PHE A 164 15.65 7.75 -33.17
CA PHE A 164 15.48 7.12 -31.87
C PHE A 164 14.22 6.25 -31.84
N ARG A 165 13.08 6.81 -32.28
CA ARG A 165 11.80 6.12 -32.41
C ARG A 165 11.92 4.88 -33.29
N ASN A 166 12.52 5.02 -34.47
CA ASN A 166 12.66 3.91 -35.40
C ASN A 166 13.57 2.80 -34.85
N ARG A 167 14.62 3.16 -34.08
CA ARG A 167 15.46 2.18 -33.39
C ARG A 167 14.70 1.47 -32.27
N MET A 168 13.95 2.21 -31.45
CA MET A 168 13.11 1.67 -30.38
C MET A 168 12.06 0.68 -30.93
N LEU A 169 11.28 1.09 -31.92
CA LEU A 169 10.20 0.26 -32.50
C LEU A 169 10.73 -0.98 -33.24
N LYS A 170 12.01 -0.98 -33.64
CA LYS A 170 12.67 -2.13 -34.28
C LYS A 170 13.40 -3.02 -33.27
N GLN A 171 13.43 -2.67 -31.98
CA GLN A 171 14.15 -3.43 -30.98
C GLN A 171 13.52 -4.83 -30.79
N PRO A 172 14.27 -5.93 -31.01
CA PRO A 172 13.71 -7.27 -30.93
C PRO A 172 13.13 -7.61 -29.55
N GLY A 173 11.90 -8.11 -29.54
CA GLY A 173 11.20 -8.54 -28.34
C GLY A 173 10.68 -7.40 -27.46
N LEU A 174 10.80 -6.14 -27.89
CA LEU A 174 10.12 -5.02 -27.28
C LEU A 174 8.64 -5.06 -27.66
N ARG A 175 7.75 -5.01 -26.67
CA ARG A 175 6.31 -5.05 -26.94
C ARG A 175 5.76 -3.68 -27.29
N LYS A 176 4.72 -3.66 -28.12
CA LYS A 176 4.00 -2.42 -28.46
C LYS A 176 3.41 -1.79 -27.20
N GLU A 177 2.85 -2.59 -26.29
CA GLU A 177 2.29 -2.11 -25.03
C GLU A 177 3.36 -1.51 -24.11
N GLU A 178 4.53 -2.14 -24.05
CA GLU A 178 5.70 -1.63 -23.31
C GLU A 178 6.16 -0.28 -23.86
N CYS A 179 6.08 -0.07 -25.18
CA CYS A 179 6.34 1.24 -25.78
C CYS A 179 5.22 2.24 -25.47
N LEU A 180 3.96 1.87 -25.73
CA LEU A 180 2.80 2.76 -25.68
C LEU A 180 2.54 3.33 -24.29
N TRP A 181 2.63 2.48 -23.27
CA TRP A 181 2.33 2.86 -21.90
C TRP A 181 3.54 3.43 -21.16
N HIS A 182 4.68 3.51 -21.83
CA HIS A 182 5.83 4.20 -21.30
C HIS A 182 5.64 5.71 -21.36
N ASP A 183 6.03 6.41 -20.30
CA ASP A 183 6.24 7.87 -20.33
C ASP A 183 7.28 8.30 -21.39
N LEU A 184 7.99 7.36 -22.03
CA LEU A 184 9.04 7.62 -23.01
C LEU A 184 8.43 8.05 -24.35
N VAL A 185 7.32 7.43 -24.74
CA VAL A 185 6.54 7.87 -25.90
C VAL A 185 6.01 9.27 -25.61
N ARG A 186 5.39 9.49 -24.44
CA ARG A 186 4.91 10.82 -24.08
C ARG A 186 6.02 11.88 -24.02
N TRP A 187 7.17 11.51 -23.45
CA TRP A 187 8.36 12.35 -23.31
C TRP A 187 8.96 12.71 -24.67
N ALA A 188 9.18 11.72 -25.53
CA ALA A 188 9.70 11.92 -26.88
C ALA A 188 8.76 12.83 -27.69
N PHE A 189 7.45 12.58 -27.66
CA PHE A 189 6.51 13.21 -28.60
C PHE A 189 5.84 14.50 -28.12
N TYR A 190 5.70 14.74 -26.81
CA TYR A 190 4.86 15.83 -26.30
C TYR A 190 5.52 16.69 -25.21
N GLY A 191 6.66 16.25 -24.67
CA GLY A 191 7.26 16.86 -23.47
C GLY A 191 8.46 17.76 -23.71
N ARG A 192 9.08 17.72 -24.90
CA ARG A 192 10.39 18.34 -25.15
C ARG A 192 10.36 19.34 -26.30
N PRO A 193 11.13 20.44 -26.22
CA PRO A 193 11.44 21.24 -27.39
C PRO A 193 12.14 20.39 -28.46
N PRO A 194 11.87 20.63 -29.75
CA PRO A 194 12.44 19.84 -30.84
C PRO A 194 13.96 19.80 -30.77
N GLY A 195 14.55 18.59 -30.81
CA GLY A 195 15.99 18.40 -30.72
C GLY A 195 16.43 16.94 -30.62
N PRO A 196 17.72 16.65 -30.79
CA PRO A 196 18.27 15.29 -30.72
C PRO A 196 18.13 14.70 -29.31
N VAL A 197 17.75 13.43 -29.23
CA VAL A 197 17.62 12.65 -27.98
C VAL A 197 19.01 12.39 -27.42
N ASP A 198 19.24 12.83 -26.19
CA ASP A 198 20.51 12.66 -25.49
C ASP A 198 20.41 11.48 -24.50
N PRO A 199 21.31 10.47 -24.58
CA PRO A 199 21.32 9.33 -23.66
C PRO A 199 21.37 9.71 -22.17
N SER A 200 22.05 10.81 -21.84
CA SER A 200 22.14 11.27 -20.44
C SER A 200 20.78 11.73 -19.91
N GLN A 201 19.99 12.43 -20.74
CA GLN A 201 18.63 12.87 -20.42
C GLN A 201 17.66 11.70 -20.36
N LEU A 202 17.83 10.72 -21.27
CA LEU A 202 17.04 9.50 -21.28
C LEU A 202 17.10 8.81 -19.91
N ASN A 203 18.29 8.59 -19.36
CA ASN A 203 18.44 7.90 -18.08
C ASN A 203 17.87 8.68 -16.88
N SER A 204 17.87 10.02 -16.90
CA SER A 204 17.33 10.83 -15.80
C SER A 204 15.81 10.98 -15.84
N GLU A 205 15.21 10.97 -17.04
CA GLU A 205 13.77 11.24 -17.22
C GLU A 205 12.95 9.96 -17.41
N PHE A 206 13.60 8.82 -17.62
CA PHE A 206 12.95 7.53 -17.80
C PHE A 206 12.25 7.05 -16.53
N ARG A 207 10.90 7.08 -16.54
CA ARG A 207 10.08 6.54 -15.46
C ARG A 207 9.03 5.57 -16.00
N LEU A 208 9.11 4.32 -15.55
CA LEU A 208 8.10 3.28 -15.83
C LEU A 208 6.88 3.35 -14.89
N ARG A 209 6.65 4.48 -14.23
CA ARG A 209 5.66 4.59 -13.13
C ARG A 209 4.26 4.11 -13.52
N HIS A 210 3.82 4.40 -14.75
CA HIS A 210 2.48 4.04 -15.23
C HIS A 210 2.29 2.54 -15.52
N VAL A 211 3.38 1.77 -15.61
CA VAL A 211 3.36 0.35 -15.99
C VAL A 211 4.09 -0.54 -15.01
N ILE A 212 4.71 -0.03 -13.95
CA ILE A 212 5.23 -0.91 -12.90
C ILE A 212 4.08 -1.27 -11.97
N PRO A 213 3.58 -2.52 -12.02
CA PRO A 213 2.57 -2.93 -11.08
C PRO A 213 3.19 -3.12 -9.71
N ARG A 214 2.44 -2.71 -8.70
CA ARG A 214 2.75 -2.93 -7.29
C ARG A 214 1.92 -4.06 -6.77
N LEU A 215 2.56 -4.94 -6.01
CA LEU A 215 1.84 -6.01 -5.34
C LEU A 215 1.51 -5.56 -3.93
N TYR A 216 0.25 -5.71 -3.57
CA TYR A 216 -0.24 -5.46 -2.23
C TYR A 216 -0.74 -6.76 -1.62
N ARG A 217 -0.35 -7.05 -0.38
CA ARG A 217 -0.88 -8.15 0.42
C ARG A 217 -1.90 -7.62 1.40
N LEU A 218 -3.08 -8.24 1.46
CA LEU A 218 -4.06 -7.99 2.50
C LEU A 218 -3.65 -8.79 3.74
N VAL A 219 -3.43 -8.12 4.88
CA VAL A 219 -2.99 -8.77 6.13
C VAL A 219 -4.00 -8.54 7.26
N GLY A 220 -4.39 -9.64 7.91
CA GLY A 220 -5.30 -9.69 9.04
C GLY A 220 -4.64 -9.66 10.42
N SER A 221 -3.70 -8.74 10.67
CA SER A 221 -3.21 -8.46 12.04
C SER A 221 -2.45 -7.13 12.17
N VAL A 222 -2.34 -6.67 13.42
CA VAL A 222 -2.16 -5.30 13.91
C VAL A 222 -0.75 -4.72 13.77
N SER A 223 -0.64 -3.48 13.26
CA SER A 223 0.44 -2.51 13.54
C SER A 223 -0.01 -1.09 13.08
N PRO A 224 0.51 0.05 13.61
CA PRO A 224 -0.17 1.36 13.59
C PRO A 224 0.25 2.27 12.43
N ASP A 225 -0.19 1.97 11.20
CA ASP A 225 -0.01 2.94 10.10
C ASP A 225 -1.03 2.66 8.98
N PRO A 226 -2.20 3.29 9.02
CA PRO A 226 -3.13 3.26 7.90
C PRO A 226 -2.49 4.02 6.73
N GLY A 227 -2.48 3.40 5.55
CA GLY A 227 -1.61 3.74 4.42
C GLY A 227 -1.36 5.23 4.13
N VAL A 228 -0.13 5.52 3.68
CA VAL A 228 0.35 6.86 3.34
C VAL A 228 -0.56 7.50 2.28
N LEU A 229 -1.26 8.59 2.64
CA LEU A 229 -1.88 9.46 1.65
C LEU A 229 -0.78 10.21 0.90
N TRP A 230 -0.85 10.17 -0.43
CA TRP A 230 0.09 10.90 -1.27
C TRP A 230 -0.37 12.33 -1.43
N ARG A 231 0.58 13.25 -1.29
CA ARG A 231 0.36 14.64 -1.66
C ARG A 231 0.08 14.70 -3.16
N CYS A 232 -1.02 15.33 -3.50
CA CYS A 232 -1.38 15.62 -4.88
C CYS A 232 -1.92 17.05 -4.97
N ASN A 233 -1.95 17.61 -6.17
CA ASN A 233 -2.54 18.93 -6.38
C ASN A 233 -3.25 18.92 -7.72
N ARG A 234 -4.40 18.23 -7.77
CA ARG A 234 -5.18 18.05 -9.00
C ARG A 234 -6.55 18.67 -8.87
N GLY A 235 -7.07 19.18 -9.99
CA GLY A 235 -8.47 19.57 -10.07
C GLY A 235 -9.41 18.38 -9.82
N LEU A 236 -10.64 18.70 -9.42
CA LEU A 236 -11.69 17.71 -9.28
C LEU A 236 -12.15 17.21 -10.64
N ARG A 237 -12.37 15.90 -10.73
CA ARG A 237 -12.96 15.24 -11.88
C ARG A 237 -14.45 15.56 -11.97
N ARG A 238 -15.04 15.38 -13.15
CA ARG A 238 -16.48 15.61 -13.39
C ARG A 238 -17.37 14.79 -12.45
N GLY A 239 -17.00 13.55 -12.13
CA GLY A 239 -17.73 12.69 -11.20
C GLY A 239 -17.65 13.20 -9.74
N GLU A 240 -16.44 13.51 -9.28
CA GLU A 240 -16.20 14.09 -7.94
C GLU A 240 -16.96 15.40 -7.76
N ARG A 241 -16.88 16.31 -8.74
CA ARG A 241 -17.59 17.59 -8.72
C ARG A 241 -19.12 17.44 -8.72
N ARG A 242 -19.67 16.38 -9.31
CA ARG A 242 -21.12 16.09 -9.28
C ARG A 242 -21.60 15.58 -7.92
N ASN A 243 -20.73 14.87 -7.21
CA ASN A 243 -21.05 14.24 -5.92
C ASN A 243 -20.82 15.19 -4.73
N LEU A 244 -20.10 16.28 -4.96
CA LEU A 244 -19.83 17.30 -3.96
C LEU A 244 -20.87 18.43 -4.03
N PRO A 245 -21.07 19.18 -2.94
CA PRO A 245 -21.89 20.40 -2.95
C PRO A 245 -21.38 21.41 -3.96
N LYS A 246 -22.11 22.51 -4.16
CA LYS A 246 -21.65 23.65 -4.96
C LYS A 246 -20.38 24.25 -4.37
N ILE A 247 -19.25 23.72 -4.81
CA ILE A 247 -17.90 24.14 -4.47
C ILE A 247 -17.29 24.90 -5.66
N GLY A 248 -16.42 25.84 -5.34
CA GLY A 248 -15.76 26.75 -6.26
C GLY A 248 -14.90 26.02 -7.30
N GLU A 249 -14.59 26.73 -8.38
CA GLU A 249 -13.77 26.21 -9.48
C GLU A 249 -12.36 25.85 -9.03
N ASP A 250 -11.82 26.57 -8.04
CA ASP A 250 -10.47 26.38 -7.48
C ASP A 250 -10.35 25.20 -6.51
N SER A 251 -11.41 24.40 -6.32
CA SER A 251 -11.37 23.23 -5.44
C SER A 251 -10.47 22.14 -6.02
N ARG A 252 -9.58 21.58 -5.18
CA ARG A 252 -8.54 20.63 -5.60
C ARG A 252 -8.40 19.47 -4.63
N VAL A 253 -8.02 18.32 -5.16
CA VAL A 253 -7.59 17.17 -4.38
C VAL A 253 -6.15 17.40 -3.94
N VAL A 254 -5.93 17.41 -2.62
CA VAL A 254 -4.65 17.74 -1.97
C VAL A 254 -3.91 16.51 -1.42
N LEU A 255 -4.67 15.50 -1.01
CA LEU A 255 -4.18 14.21 -0.54
C LEU A 255 -5.01 13.11 -1.20
N GLN A 256 -4.36 12.03 -1.60
CA GLN A 256 -5.05 10.89 -2.20
C GLN A 256 -4.34 9.60 -1.83
N HIS A 257 -5.09 8.58 -1.45
CA HIS A 257 -4.56 7.23 -1.35
C HIS A 257 -4.29 6.72 -2.78
N PRO A 258 -3.07 6.29 -3.12
CA PRO A 258 -2.71 5.94 -4.50
C PRO A 258 -3.58 4.82 -5.08
N SER A 259 -3.77 3.73 -4.32
CA SER A 259 -4.50 2.55 -4.79
C SER A 259 -6.00 2.66 -4.54
N LEU A 260 -6.40 2.98 -3.31
CA LEU A 260 -7.81 3.06 -2.92
C LEU A 260 -8.52 4.27 -3.49
N GLY A 261 -7.80 5.36 -3.80
CA GLY A 261 -8.36 6.56 -4.42
C GLY A 261 -9.28 7.39 -3.51
N PHE A 262 -9.39 7.04 -2.24
CA PHE A 262 -9.92 7.93 -1.21
C PHE A 262 -9.05 9.18 -1.14
N SER A 263 -9.68 10.34 -0.96
CA SER A 263 -8.98 11.60 -1.15
C SER A 263 -9.45 12.67 -0.16
N VAL A 264 -8.58 13.65 0.09
CA VAL A 264 -8.93 14.90 0.77
C VAL A 264 -8.98 16.01 -0.27
N VAL A 265 -10.11 16.71 -0.30
CA VAL A 265 -10.38 17.84 -1.18
C VAL A 265 -10.26 19.12 -0.37
N ARG A 266 -9.43 20.05 -0.82
CA ARG A 266 -9.55 21.46 -0.42
C ARG A 266 -10.64 22.07 -1.28
N PHE A 267 -11.72 22.53 -0.66
CA PHE A 267 -12.73 23.30 -1.38
C PHE A 267 -12.56 24.79 -1.10
N SER A 268 -12.91 25.59 -2.10
CA SER A 268 -13.21 27.01 -1.93
C SER A 268 -14.70 27.21 -2.16
N LYS A 269 -15.33 28.10 -1.41
CA LYS A 269 -16.72 28.49 -1.64
C LYS A 269 -16.79 30.00 -1.59
N ASN A 270 -17.22 30.59 -2.70
CA ASN A 270 -17.55 32.00 -2.75
C ASN A 270 -19.05 32.13 -2.56
N ASP A 271 -19.47 32.73 -1.46
CA ASP A 271 -20.86 33.10 -1.23
C ASP A 271 -20.99 34.59 -0.89
N LEU A 272 -22.22 35.04 -0.65
CA LEU A 272 -22.51 36.44 -0.35
C LEU A 272 -21.84 36.93 0.95
N LEU A 273 -21.36 36.02 1.80
CA LEU A 273 -20.69 36.33 3.07
C LEU A 273 -19.16 36.28 2.94
N GLY A 274 -18.63 35.93 1.77
CA GLY A 274 -17.21 35.96 1.44
C GLY A 274 -16.69 34.65 0.85
N SER A 275 -15.37 34.58 0.74
CA SER A 275 -14.66 33.36 0.34
C SER A 275 -14.35 32.53 1.58
N SER A 276 -14.94 31.34 1.68
CA SER A 276 -14.56 30.34 2.68
C SER A 276 -13.76 29.22 2.03
N CYS A 277 -12.84 28.62 2.79
CA CYS A 277 -12.19 27.39 2.39
C CYS A 277 -12.31 26.35 3.50
N GLY A 278 -12.28 25.08 3.11
CA GLY A 278 -12.26 23.97 4.07
C GLY A 278 -11.87 22.68 3.39
N TRP A 279 -12.07 21.58 4.10
CA TRP A 279 -11.63 20.26 3.69
C TRP A 279 -12.82 19.30 3.59
N ILE A 280 -12.81 18.41 2.62
CA ILE A 280 -13.82 17.34 2.49
C ILE A 280 -13.09 16.03 2.23
N ALA A 281 -13.34 15.04 3.07
CA ALA A 281 -12.92 13.67 2.83
C ALA A 281 -13.89 12.97 1.87
N ILE A 282 -13.38 12.40 0.78
CA ILE A 282 -14.17 11.69 -0.23
C ILE A 282 -13.71 10.24 -0.41
N ASP A 283 -14.67 9.37 -0.71
CA ASP A 283 -14.41 7.98 -1.11
C ASP A 283 -13.81 7.89 -2.52
N ASN A 284 -13.54 6.67 -2.95
CA ASN A 284 -13.00 6.40 -4.28
C ASN A 284 -13.96 6.79 -5.43
N LYS A 285 -15.26 6.94 -5.18
CA LYS A 285 -16.27 7.40 -6.15
C LYS A 285 -16.49 8.92 -6.09
N GLY A 286 -15.72 9.63 -5.25
CA GLY A 286 -15.85 11.06 -5.05
C GLY A 286 -17.04 11.47 -4.20
N ARG A 287 -17.66 10.55 -3.46
CA ARG A 287 -18.75 10.84 -2.53
C ARG A 287 -18.18 11.24 -1.17
N PRO A 288 -18.76 12.22 -0.47
CA PRO A 288 -18.35 12.56 0.90
C PRO A 288 -18.41 11.34 1.84
N LEU A 289 -17.42 11.19 2.71
CA LEU A 289 -17.37 10.11 3.70
C LEU A 289 -18.30 10.33 4.90
N SER A 290 -18.80 11.55 5.09
CA SER A 290 -19.80 11.90 6.10
C SER A 290 -21.19 11.94 5.46
N PRO A 291 -22.13 11.07 5.85
CA PRO A 291 -23.53 11.26 5.51
C PRO A 291 -24.16 12.28 6.47
N GLY A 292 -24.51 13.48 6.00
CA GLY A 292 -25.20 14.47 6.82
C GLY A 292 -25.00 15.92 6.38
N ALA A 293 -25.43 16.87 7.23
CA ALA A 293 -25.24 18.30 7.00
C ALA A 293 -23.78 18.75 7.14
N ASP A 294 -22.96 17.98 7.85
CA ASP A 294 -21.57 18.32 8.17
C ASP A 294 -20.59 17.41 7.42
N ILE A 295 -20.43 17.72 6.15
CA ILE A 295 -19.54 17.03 5.19
C ILE A 295 -18.16 17.68 5.12
N THR A 296 -17.99 18.81 5.79
CA THR A 296 -16.77 19.59 5.82
C THR A 296 -16.00 19.25 7.08
N ASP A 297 -14.68 19.23 6.94
CA ASP A 297 -13.74 19.08 8.04
C ASP A 297 -13.04 20.44 8.23
N ASP A 298 -12.86 20.84 9.48
CA ASP A 298 -12.22 22.12 9.83
C ASP A 298 -10.75 22.14 9.41
N THR A 299 -10.09 20.98 9.39
CA THR A 299 -8.68 20.86 8.97
C THR A 299 -8.40 19.70 8.02
N ILE A 300 -7.25 19.79 7.33
CA ILE A 300 -6.77 18.76 6.41
C ILE A 300 -6.50 17.44 7.14
N GLN A 301 -6.10 17.50 8.42
CA GLN A 301 -5.84 16.36 9.28
C GLN A 301 -7.13 15.63 9.63
N ASP A 302 -8.19 16.35 9.99
CA ASP A 302 -9.50 15.76 10.29
C ASP A 302 -10.05 15.01 9.07
N ALA A 303 -9.96 15.65 7.89
CA ALA A 303 -10.31 15.02 6.63
C ALA A 303 -9.44 13.79 6.33
N ALA A 304 -8.12 13.87 6.57
CA ALA A 304 -7.20 12.75 6.39
C ALA A 304 -7.51 11.58 7.35
N VAL A 305 -7.77 11.85 8.62
CA VAL A 305 -8.18 10.85 9.61
C VAL A 305 -9.48 10.19 9.20
N ARG A 306 -10.45 10.96 8.67
CA ARG A 306 -11.72 10.43 8.15
C ARG A 306 -11.51 9.52 6.94
N VAL A 307 -10.62 9.90 6.01
CA VAL A 307 -10.18 9.05 4.90
C VAL A 307 -9.59 7.74 5.43
N LEU A 308 -8.60 7.81 6.31
CA LEU A 308 -7.87 6.64 6.83
C LEU A 308 -8.79 5.70 7.63
N SER A 309 -9.70 6.26 8.42
CA SER A 309 -10.71 5.49 9.17
C SER A 309 -11.67 4.76 8.22
N SER A 310 -12.07 5.42 7.13
CA SER A 310 -12.95 4.82 6.12
C SER A 310 -12.24 3.72 5.33
N ILE A 311 -10.97 3.94 4.96
CA ILE A 311 -10.10 2.92 4.38
C ILE A 311 -10.04 1.69 5.29
N ASN A 312 -9.76 1.88 6.59
CA ASN A 312 -9.69 0.77 7.54
C ASN A 312 -11.00 -0.02 7.61
N ARG A 313 -12.16 0.65 7.59
CA ARG A 313 -13.48 -0.01 7.57
C ARG A 313 -13.67 -0.86 6.31
N VAL A 314 -13.22 -0.37 5.17
CA VAL A 314 -13.33 -1.06 3.88
C VAL A 314 -12.36 -2.25 3.79
N VAL A 315 -11.11 -2.09 4.22
CA VAL A 315 -10.14 -3.19 4.24
C VAL A 315 -10.61 -4.30 5.20
N ARG A 316 -11.20 -3.92 6.35
CA ARG A 316 -11.85 -4.88 7.27
C ARG A 316 -12.94 -5.71 6.60
N SER A 317 -13.78 -5.11 5.74
CA SER A 317 -14.85 -5.86 5.09
C SER A 317 -14.32 -6.89 4.10
N TRP A 318 -13.16 -6.66 3.47
CA TRP A 318 -12.54 -7.63 2.57
C TRP A 318 -12.00 -8.86 3.31
N ALA A 319 -11.47 -8.69 4.52
CA ALA A 319 -10.97 -9.81 5.30
C ALA A 319 -12.08 -10.75 5.79
N LEU A 320 -13.28 -10.23 6.04
CA LEU A 320 -14.43 -11.07 6.35
C LEU A 320 -14.84 -11.98 5.17
N TYR A 321 -14.45 -11.64 3.94
CA TYR A 321 -14.60 -12.52 2.78
C TYR A 321 -13.47 -13.56 2.65
N SER A 322 -12.29 -13.34 3.23
CA SER A 322 -11.20 -14.33 3.22
C SER A 322 -11.35 -15.42 4.29
N ASP A 323 -12.04 -15.10 5.39
CA ASP A 323 -12.23 -15.98 6.56
C ASP A 323 -13.50 -16.84 6.51
N SER A 324 -14.06 -17.14 5.32
CA SER A 324 -15.13 -18.14 5.28
C SER A 324 -14.55 -19.50 5.74
N ALA A 325 -14.75 -19.81 7.01
CA ALA A 325 -14.26 -20.96 7.77
C ALA A 325 -14.57 -22.33 7.15
N GLN A 326 -15.38 -22.36 6.08
CA GLN A 326 -15.81 -23.55 5.37
C GLN A 326 -14.66 -24.31 4.66
N TRP A 327 -13.46 -23.74 4.56
CA TRP A 327 -12.32 -24.36 3.86
C TRP A 327 -11.04 -24.49 4.67
N ALA A 328 -11.12 -24.28 6.00
CA ALA A 328 -10.01 -24.47 6.92
C ALA A 328 -9.41 -25.90 6.86
N GLU A 329 -10.21 -26.88 6.40
CA GLU A 329 -9.83 -28.29 6.18
C GLU A 329 -8.63 -28.46 5.22
N TYR A 330 -8.45 -27.53 4.28
CA TYR A 330 -7.33 -27.52 3.34
C TYR A 330 -6.08 -26.85 3.91
N THR A 331 -6.09 -26.42 5.17
CA THR A 331 -4.99 -25.64 5.77
C THR A 331 -4.53 -26.34 7.05
N LEU A 332 -3.21 -26.58 7.15
CA LEU A 332 -2.58 -27.08 8.36
C LEU A 332 -2.63 -26.03 9.46
N ALA A 333 -3.72 -26.01 10.24
CA ALA A 333 -4.00 -25.39 11.56
C ALA A 333 -3.56 -23.95 11.87
N ASP A 334 -2.74 -23.30 11.05
CA ASP A 334 -2.42 -21.88 11.11
C ASP A 334 -3.08 -21.21 9.90
N SER A 335 -4.26 -20.64 10.12
CA SER A 335 -5.00 -19.81 9.16
C SER A 335 -4.22 -18.57 8.66
N ASP A 336 -3.03 -18.30 9.21
CA ASP A 336 -2.20 -17.12 8.93
C ASP A 336 -1.41 -17.18 7.60
N GLU A 337 -1.38 -18.31 6.88
CA GLU A 337 -0.58 -18.46 5.65
C GLU A 337 -1.39 -18.35 4.34
N ARG A 338 -2.73 -18.20 4.39
CA ARG A 338 -3.54 -17.85 3.20
C ARG A 338 -3.48 -16.34 2.98
N GLN A 339 -3.03 -15.94 1.79
CA GLN A 339 -2.73 -14.55 1.46
C GLN A 339 -3.45 -14.13 0.19
N GLU A 340 -4.09 -12.97 0.28
CA GLU A 340 -4.68 -12.27 -0.86
C GLU A 340 -3.71 -11.21 -1.35
N HIS A 341 -3.34 -11.30 -2.62
CA HIS A 341 -2.44 -10.37 -3.27
C HIS A 341 -3.12 -9.62 -4.40
N LEU A 342 -3.10 -8.30 -4.33
CA LEU A 342 -3.65 -7.42 -5.36
C LEU A 342 -2.51 -6.81 -6.17
N LEU A 343 -2.51 -7.06 -7.48
CA LEU A 343 -1.57 -6.44 -8.39
C LEU A 343 -2.20 -5.17 -8.97
N VAL A 344 -1.63 -4.01 -8.63
CA VAL A 344 -2.25 -2.70 -8.88
C VAL A 344 -1.32 -1.81 -9.69
N LEU A 345 -1.89 -1.06 -10.64
CA LEU A 345 -1.18 0.04 -11.30
C LEU A 345 -1.59 1.38 -10.68
N ASP A 346 -0.94 1.76 -9.58
CA ASP A 346 -1.24 2.99 -8.83
C ASP A 346 -1.27 4.22 -9.73
N ASP A 347 -0.24 4.39 -10.56
CA ASP A 347 -0.05 5.58 -11.37
C ASP A 347 -0.75 5.48 -12.73
N PHE A 348 -1.53 4.44 -13.03
CA PHE A 348 -2.11 4.27 -14.37
C PHE A 348 -3.09 5.41 -14.71
N PRO A 349 -2.91 6.10 -15.86
CA PRO A 349 -3.66 7.33 -16.18
C PRO A 349 -5.16 7.08 -16.38
N HIS A 350 -5.55 5.88 -16.81
CA HIS A 350 -6.95 5.51 -16.93
C HIS A 350 -7.40 4.84 -15.63
N ARG A 351 -8.43 5.39 -14.99
CA ARG A 351 -8.92 4.80 -13.73
C ARG A 351 -9.93 3.71 -14.01
N PHE A 352 -9.61 2.48 -13.66
CA PHE A 352 -10.56 1.38 -13.61
C PHE A 352 -11.18 1.35 -12.21
N GLU A 353 -12.38 1.93 -12.09
CA GLU A 353 -13.07 2.21 -10.82
C GLU A 353 -14.01 1.09 -10.36
N ASN A 354 -13.97 -0.08 -11.00
CA ASN A 354 -15.10 -0.99 -10.90
C ASN A 354 -14.63 -2.42 -10.61
N ASN A 355 -14.38 -2.71 -9.34
CA ASN A 355 -14.20 -4.06 -8.85
C ASN A 355 -15.25 -4.34 -7.74
N PRO A 356 -16.16 -5.33 -7.90
CA PRO A 356 -17.09 -5.71 -6.84
C PRO A 356 -16.41 -6.37 -5.63
N HIS A 357 -15.19 -6.91 -5.79
CA HIS A 357 -14.45 -7.64 -4.77
C HIS A 357 -13.56 -6.73 -3.90
N TYR A 358 -13.01 -5.65 -4.47
CA TYR A 358 -12.11 -4.74 -3.76
C TYR A 358 -12.40 -3.27 -4.10
N GLU A 359 -12.40 -2.38 -3.12
CA GLU A 359 -12.48 -0.92 -3.36
C GLU A 359 -11.10 -0.30 -3.71
N VAL A 360 -10.31 -1.03 -4.49
CA VAL A 360 -8.99 -0.63 -4.98
C VAL A 360 -9.14 -0.29 -6.46
N ASN A 361 -8.59 0.85 -6.88
CA ASN A 361 -8.59 1.24 -8.28
C ASN A 361 -7.45 0.56 -9.02
N ASN A 362 -7.61 0.38 -10.33
CA ASN A 362 -6.55 -0.12 -11.21
C ASN A 362 -5.97 -1.47 -10.77
N VAL A 363 -6.77 -2.31 -10.11
CA VAL A 363 -6.43 -3.71 -9.88
C VAL A 363 -6.40 -4.42 -11.23
N LEU A 364 -5.22 -4.85 -11.65
CA LEU A 364 -5.05 -5.63 -12.87
C LEU A 364 -5.55 -7.05 -12.68
N LEU A 365 -5.13 -7.66 -11.58
CA LEU A 365 -5.46 -9.02 -11.19
C LEU A 365 -5.27 -9.19 -9.68
N HIS A 366 -5.91 -10.22 -9.13
CA HIS A 366 -5.59 -10.74 -7.81
C HIS A 366 -5.05 -12.15 -7.92
N VAL A 367 -4.16 -12.47 -6.99
CA VAL A 367 -3.61 -13.80 -6.77
C VAL A 367 -3.91 -14.18 -5.34
N ARG A 368 -4.61 -15.28 -5.16
CA ARG A 368 -4.76 -15.90 -3.85
C ARG A 368 -3.77 -17.04 -3.75
N THR A 369 -3.02 -17.08 -2.66
CA THR A 369 -2.06 -18.15 -2.40
C THR A 369 -2.16 -18.67 -0.98
N SER A 370 -1.82 -19.92 -0.77
CA SER A 370 -1.58 -20.50 0.55
C SER A 370 -0.28 -21.29 0.56
N ILE A 371 0.33 -21.42 1.73
CA ILE A 371 1.41 -22.37 1.93
C ILE A 371 0.81 -23.69 2.35
N GLN A 372 1.16 -24.74 1.63
CA GLN A 372 0.69 -26.10 1.86
C GLN A 372 1.86 -27.05 1.96
N TYR A 373 1.57 -28.28 2.39
CA TYR A 373 2.55 -29.36 2.38
C TYR A 373 2.02 -30.52 1.52
N SER A 374 2.90 -31.11 0.72
CA SER A 374 2.58 -32.37 0.05
C SER A 374 2.63 -33.53 1.04
N ARG A 375 2.10 -34.68 0.62
CA ARG A 375 2.20 -35.95 1.35
C ARG A 375 3.66 -36.36 1.61
N ASP A 376 4.57 -35.96 0.73
CA ASP A 376 6.03 -36.18 0.87
C ASP A 376 6.71 -35.14 1.79
N GLY A 377 5.95 -34.25 2.43
CA GLY A 377 6.46 -33.21 3.32
C GLY A 377 7.12 -32.02 2.60
N LEU A 378 6.95 -31.90 1.29
CA LEU A 378 7.44 -30.74 0.53
C LEU A 378 6.57 -29.52 0.84
N ARG A 379 7.20 -28.40 1.17
CA ARG A 379 6.50 -27.14 1.39
C ARG A 379 6.21 -26.51 0.03
N CYS A 380 4.94 -26.27 -0.30
CA CYS A 380 4.55 -25.70 -1.59
C CYS A 380 3.77 -24.40 -1.43
N LEU A 381 3.98 -23.48 -2.39
CA LEU A 381 3.09 -22.34 -2.58
C LEU A 381 1.94 -22.80 -3.50
N LEU A 382 0.76 -22.99 -2.91
CA LEU A 382 -0.44 -23.30 -3.67
C LEU A 382 -1.05 -22.01 -4.23
N VAL A 383 -1.19 -21.94 -5.55
CA VAL A 383 -1.98 -20.92 -6.24
C VAL A 383 -3.45 -21.30 -6.14
N ASP A 384 -4.11 -20.74 -5.13
CA ASP A 384 -5.52 -20.99 -4.85
C ASP A 384 -6.44 -20.37 -5.88
N GLU A 385 -6.07 -19.19 -6.40
CA GLU A 385 -6.89 -18.45 -7.36
C GLU A 385 -6.03 -17.47 -8.14
N LEU A 386 -6.30 -17.34 -9.43
CA LEU A 386 -5.73 -16.31 -10.28
C LEU A 386 -6.83 -15.69 -11.14
N GLN A 387 -7.19 -14.44 -10.88
CA GLN A 387 -8.34 -13.80 -11.53
C GLN A 387 -8.07 -12.33 -11.84
N SER A 388 -8.69 -11.85 -12.91
CA SER A 388 -8.70 -10.44 -13.31
C SER A 388 -10.13 -9.97 -13.47
N ASP A 389 -10.60 -9.19 -12.51
CA ASP A 389 -11.94 -8.58 -12.55
C ASP A 389 -12.12 -7.62 -13.74
N TRP A 390 -11.01 -7.03 -14.18
CA TRP A 390 -10.99 -6.20 -15.38
C TRP A 390 -11.39 -7.00 -16.63
N LEU A 391 -10.93 -8.25 -16.74
CA LEU A 391 -11.24 -9.12 -17.87
C LEU A 391 -12.50 -9.95 -17.68
N GLN A 392 -12.90 -10.27 -16.45
CA GLN A 392 -14.18 -10.94 -16.19
C GLN A 392 -15.36 -10.09 -16.66
N LYS A 393 -15.32 -8.78 -16.39
CA LYS A 393 -16.35 -7.83 -16.88
C LYS A 393 -16.48 -7.80 -18.40
N ARG A 394 -15.43 -8.12 -19.15
CA ARG A 394 -15.56 -8.22 -20.61
C ARG A 394 -16.53 -9.33 -21.02
N SER A 395 -16.46 -10.48 -20.34
CA SER A 395 -17.33 -11.63 -20.60
C SER A 395 -18.79 -11.27 -20.37
N ASP A 396 -19.08 -10.56 -19.27
CA ASP A 396 -20.45 -10.18 -18.89
C ASP A 396 -21.09 -9.17 -19.85
N TRP A 397 -20.27 -8.35 -20.53
CA TRP A 397 -20.76 -7.30 -21.43
C TRP A 397 -20.89 -7.77 -22.89
N GLY A 398 -20.60 -9.04 -23.19
CA GLY A 398 -20.66 -9.59 -24.55
C GLY A 398 -19.73 -8.90 -25.56
N GLN A 399 -18.75 -8.12 -25.09
CA GLN A 399 -17.90 -7.31 -25.97
C GLN A 399 -16.86 -8.20 -26.65
N THR A 400 -17.01 -8.33 -27.97
CA THR A 400 -16.02 -8.99 -28.82
C THR A 400 -14.79 -8.11 -28.96
N PHE A 401 -13.69 -8.67 -29.46
CA PHE A 401 -12.46 -7.90 -29.75
C PHE A 401 -12.69 -6.66 -30.62
N ARG A 402 -13.84 -6.53 -31.32
CA ARG A 402 -14.17 -5.44 -32.24
C ARG A 402 -14.93 -4.26 -31.61
N ASP A 403 -15.56 -4.44 -30.45
CA ASP A 403 -16.45 -3.44 -29.86
C ASP A 403 -15.65 -2.46 -29.00
N GLY A 404 -15.25 -1.35 -29.62
CA GLY A 404 -14.19 -0.46 -29.15
C GLY A 404 -14.61 0.52 -28.07
N SER A 405 -14.90 0.03 -26.85
CA SER A 405 -14.77 0.91 -25.69
C SER A 405 -13.28 1.07 -25.34
N ASP A 406 -12.72 2.25 -25.60
CA ASP A 406 -11.28 2.56 -25.45
C ASP A 406 -10.73 2.22 -24.05
N GLN A 407 -11.58 2.26 -23.01
CA GLN A 407 -11.18 2.01 -21.63
C GLN A 407 -10.79 0.55 -21.34
N LEU A 408 -11.44 -0.44 -21.98
CA LEU A 408 -11.12 -1.86 -21.78
C LEU A 408 -9.90 -2.30 -22.61
N ARG A 409 -9.71 -1.73 -23.82
CA ARG A 409 -8.53 -1.98 -24.65
C ARG A 409 -7.26 -1.31 -24.14
N SER A 410 -7.40 -0.36 -23.22
CA SER A 410 -6.27 0.36 -22.65
C SER A 410 -5.54 -0.42 -21.55
N MET A 411 -6.07 -1.55 -21.07
CA MET A 411 -5.38 -2.32 -20.03
C MET A 411 -4.06 -2.91 -20.56
N PRO A 412 -2.91 -2.65 -19.91
CA PRO A 412 -1.68 -3.37 -20.23
C PRO A 412 -1.83 -4.89 -19.94
N TRP A 413 -1.12 -5.75 -20.67
CA TRP A 413 -1.24 -7.23 -20.59
C TRP A 413 -2.64 -7.81 -20.88
N PHE A 414 -3.47 -7.11 -21.65
CA PHE A 414 -4.83 -7.56 -21.97
C PHE A 414 -4.92 -9.02 -22.47
N SER A 415 -3.95 -9.47 -23.28
CA SER A 415 -3.93 -10.83 -23.84
C SER A 415 -3.24 -11.89 -22.96
N ASP A 416 -2.49 -11.46 -21.95
CA ASP A 416 -1.49 -12.27 -21.26
C ASP A 416 -1.35 -11.93 -19.77
N TRP A 417 -2.40 -11.34 -19.19
CA TRP A 417 -2.50 -10.99 -17.77
C TRP A 417 -2.21 -12.19 -16.84
N TYR A 418 -2.61 -13.40 -17.23
CA TYR A 418 -2.34 -14.61 -16.46
C TYR A 418 -0.84 -14.92 -16.41
N GLU A 419 -0.08 -14.54 -17.44
CA GLU A 419 1.37 -14.71 -17.48
C GLU A 419 2.05 -13.72 -16.52
N LEU A 420 1.55 -12.48 -16.45
CA LEU A 420 1.95 -11.53 -15.40
C LEU A 420 1.63 -12.06 -13.99
N GLY A 421 0.45 -12.65 -13.82
CA GLY A 421 0.03 -13.31 -12.58
C GLY A 421 0.95 -14.46 -12.17
N LEU A 422 1.33 -15.32 -13.11
CA LEU A 422 2.28 -16.41 -12.85
C LEU A 422 3.69 -15.88 -12.53
N LYS A 423 4.13 -14.77 -13.13
CA LYS A 423 5.38 -14.10 -12.73
C LYS A 423 5.31 -13.55 -11.30
N VAL A 424 4.16 -13.06 -10.86
CA VAL A 424 3.92 -12.71 -9.45
C VAL A 424 4.07 -13.94 -8.56
N VAL A 425 3.44 -15.07 -8.93
CA VAL A 425 3.56 -16.34 -8.20
C VAL A 425 5.01 -16.81 -8.09
N LEU A 426 5.79 -16.74 -9.17
CA LEU A 426 7.20 -17.10 -9.18
C LEU A 426 8.03 -16.26 -8.19
N GLN A 427 7.79 -14.94 -8.15
CA GLN A 427 8.44 -14.05 -7.18
C GLN A 427 7.98 -14.32 -5.74
N LEU A 428 6.69 -14.61 -5.52
CA LEU A 428 6.17 -15.00 -4.20
C LEU A 428 6.78 -16.32 -3.73
N ALA A 429 6.92 -17.31 -4.61
CA ALA A 429 7.53 -18.61 -4.29
C ALA A 429 9.01 -18.45 -3.89
N ALA A 430 9.75 -17.62 -4.62
CA ALA A 430 11.13 -17.29 -4.28
C ALA A 430 11.25 -16.60 -2.91
N LYS A 431 10.35 -15.65 -2.61
CA LYS A 431 10.32 -14.95 -1.31
C LYS A 431 9.92 -15.84 -0.14
N SER A 432 8.95 -16.74 -0.36
CA SER A 432 8.43 -17.63 0.68
C SER A 432 9.32 -18.83 0.98
N GLN A 433 10.40 -19.02 0.20
CA GLN A 433 11.37 -20.10 0.37
C GLN A 433 10.70 -21.49 0.37
N VAL A 434 9.79 -21.70 -0.57
CA VAL A 434 9.12 -23.00 -0.75
C VAL A 434 10.00 -23.97 -1.56
N ASP A 435 9.55 -25.22 -1.64
CA ASP A 435 10.18 -26.31 -2.40
C ASP A 435 9.46 -26.54 -3.74
N ALA A 436 8.18 -26.15 -3.85
CA ALA A 436 7.43 -26.26 -5.09
C ALA A 436 6.35 -25.17 -5.23
N ILE A 437 5.90 -24.95 -6.48
CA ILE A 437 4.70 -24.17 -6.81
C ILE A 437 3.64 -25.16 -7.26
N ALA A 438 2.46 -25.14 -6.64
CA ALA A 438 1.32 -25.97 -6.99
C ALA A 438 0.17 -25.10 -7.50
N ILE A 439 -0.65 -25.61 -8.42
CA ILE A 439 -1.83 -24.88 -8.93
C ILE A 439 -3.08 -25.66 -8.54
N ALA A 440 -4.04 -24.99 -7.89
CA ALA A 440 -5.32 -25.60 -7.58
C ALA A 440 -6.05 -26.00 -8.87
N ASN A 441 -6.36 -27.29 -9.00
CA ASN A 441 -7.05 -27.86 -10.15
C ASN A 441 -8.57 -27.54 -10.12
N SER A 442 -9.27 -27.91 -11.18
CA SER A 442 -10.71 -27.67 -11.31
C SER A 442 -11.55 -28.42 -10.29
N GLU A 443 -11.07 -29.52 -9.71
CA GLU A 443 -11.78 -30.23 -8.64
C GLU A 443 -11.81 -29.40 -7.36
N ILE A 444 -10.66 -28.81 -6.98
CA ILE A 444 -10.56 -27.87 -5.85
C ILE A 444 -11.45 -26.66 -6.10
N GLN A 445 -11.43 -26.10 -7.31
CA GLN A 445 -12.26 -24.93 -7.63
C GLN A 445 -13.77 -25.26 -7.64
N LYS A 446 -14.15 -26.44 -8.14
CA LYS A 446 -15.54 -26.93 -8.10
C LYS A 446 -16.02 -27.14 -6.67
N ALA A 447 -15.17 -27.72 -5.81
CA ALA A 447 -15.48 -27.86 -4.40
C ALA A 447 -15.73 -26.48 -3.77
N ARG A 448 -14.90 -25.49 -4.10
CA ARG A 448 -14.98 -24.12 -3.56
C ARG A 448 -16.19 -23.32 -4.02
N TYR A 449 -16.48 -23.31 -5.32
CA TYR A 449 -17.50 -22.44 -5.93
C TYR A 449 -18.79 -23.15 -6.33
N GLY A 450 -18.84 -24.48 -6.19
CA GLY A 450 -20.00 -25.30 -6.49
C GLY A 450 -20.54 -25.04 -7.90
N CYS A 451 -21.83 -24.71 -7.99
CA CYS A 451 -22.53 -24.47 -9.26
C CYS A 451 -22.08 -23.20 -10.00
N HIS A 452 -21.28 -22.33 -9.38
CA HIS A 452 -20.74 -21.13 -10.02
C HIS A 452 -19.45 -21.40 -10.82
N PHE A 453 -18.87 -22.60 -10.71
CA PHE A 453 -17.70 -22.99 -11.49
C PHE A 453 -18.11 -23.46 -12.89
N THR A 454 -17.60 -22.80 -13.92
CA THR A 454 -17.92 -23.07 -15.33
C THR A 454 -16.86 -23.93 -16.01
N ASP A 455 -17.19 -24.50 -17.19
CA ASP A 455 -16.24 -25.26 -18.01
C ASP A 455 -15.02 -24.42 -18.44
N GLY A 456 -15.18 -23.09 -18.58
CA GLY A 456 -14.07 -22.18 -18.85
C GLY A 456 -13.05 -22.14 -17.70
N GLY A 457 -13.52 -22.27 -16.44
CA GLY A 457 -12.65 -22.41 -15.28
C GLY A 457 -11.82 -23.69 -15.32
N ARG A 458 -12.41 -24.80 -15.79
CA ARG A 458 -11.69 -26.08 -15.94
C ARG A 458 -10.55 -25.97 -16.94
N GLU A 459 -10.80 -25.40 -18.12
CA GLU A 459 -9.74 -25.21 -19.11
C GLU A 459 -8.65 -24.25 -18.61
N PHE A 460 -9.03 -23.21 -17.86
CA PHE A 460 -8.09 -22.26 -17.29
C PHE A 460 -7.14 -22.90 -16.27
N TYR A 461 -7.68 -23.55 -15.24
CA TYR A 461 -6.89 -24.11 -14.13
C TYR A 461 -6.19 -25.42 -14.48
N ASP A 462 -6.81 -26.32 -15.26
CA ASP A 462 -6.21 -27.64 -15.53
C ASP A 462 -5.27 -27.64 -16.73
N LYS A 463 -5.42 -26.70 -17.66
CA LYS A 463 -4.66 -26.70 -18.92
C LYS A 463 -3.86 -25.43 -19.15
N LEU A 464 -4.51 -24.26 -19.10
CA LEU A 464 -3.85 -23.02 -19.48
C LEU A 464 -2.75 -22.62 -18.49
N LEU A 465 -3.07 -22.57 -17.19
CA LEU A 465 -2.11 -22.13 -16.17
C LEU A 465 -0.89 -23.08 -16.05
N PRO A 466 -1.04 -24.42 -15.94
CA PRO A 466 0.11 -25.32 -15.86
C PRO A 466 1.00 -25.22 -17.09
N ARG A 467 0.41 -25.22 -18.30
CA ARG A 467 1.15 -25.07 -19.56
C ARG A 467 1.93 -23.76 -19.64
N LYS A 468 1.34 -22.66 -19.17
CA LYS A 468 1.99 -21.34 -19.18
C LYS A 468 3.09 -21.26 -18.14
N LEU A 469 2.86 -21.82 -16.95
CA LEU A 469 3.89 -21.92 -15.92
C LEU A 469 5.07 -22.77 -16.41
N ALA A 470 4.83 -23.95 -16.99
CA ALA A 470 5.86 -24.79 -17.61
C ALA A 470 6.72 -24.03 -18.61
N LYS A 471 6.08 -23.22 -19.48
CA LYS A 471 6.79 -22.37 -20.44
C LYS A 471 7.65 -21.31 -19.75
N LEU A 472 7.13 -20.65 -18.71
CA LEU A 472 7.86 -19.64 -17.96
C LEU A 472 9.06 -20.24 -17.22
N VAL A 473 8.91 -21.42 -16.63
CA VAL A 473 9.97 -22.03 -15.82
C VAL A 473 11.02 -22.80 -16.61
N LYS A 474 10.75 -23.07 -17.90
CA LYS A 474 11.64 -23.79 -18.81
C LYS A 474 13.11 -23.31 -18.81
N PRO A 475 13.42 -21.99 -18.76
CA PRO A 475 14.81 -21.52 -18.73
C PRO A 475 15.62 -22.04 -17.54
N TRP A 476 14.95 -22.35 -16.42
CA TRP A 476 15.57 -22.91 -15.21
C TRP A 476 15.56 -24.44 -15.16
N GLY A 477 14.98 -25.11 -16.17
CA GLY A 477 14.90 -26.57 -16.20
C GLY A 477 14.07 -27.16 -15.06
N LEU A 478 13.12 -26.41 -14.49
CA LEU A 478 12.30 -26.89 -13.38
C LEU A 478 11.37 -28.02 -13.85
N PRO A 479 11.38 -29.20 -13.20
CA PRO A 479 10.58 -30.33 -13.63
C PRO A 479 9.10 -30.11 -13.29
N GLU A 480 8.25 -30.43 -14.26
CA GLU A 480 6.82 -30.61 -14.02
C GLU A 480 6.62 -31.90 -13.24
N THR A 481 5.85 -31.82 -12.16
CA THR A 481 5.48 -32.93 -11.29
C THR A 481 4.00 -32.81 -10.93
N SER A 482 3.48 -33.81 -10.25
CA SER A 482 2.25 -33.69 -9.47
C SER A 482 2.58 -33.81 -7.98
N LEU A 483 1.72 -33.22 -7.14
CA LEU A 483 1.80 -33.35 -5.69
C LEU A 483 0.43 -33.73 -5.16
N ILE A 484 0.39 -34.68 -4.22
CA ILE A 484 -0.78 -34.95 -3.40
C ILE A 484 -0.71 -34.00 -2.21
N LEU A 485 -1.72 -33.12 -2.06
CA LEU A 485 -1.78 -32.20 -0.93
C LEU A 485 -2.14 -32.96 0.35
N ALA A 486 -1.48 -32.66 1.47
CA ALA A 486 -1.85 -33.21 2.77
C ALA A 486 -3.00 -32.38 3.37
N LEU A 487 -4.18 -32.98 3.54
CA LEU A 487 -5.35 -32.30 4.12
C LEU A 487 -5.50 -32.59 5.60
N ASN A 488 -5.88 -31.55 6.35
CA ASN A 488 -6.01 -31.63 7.79
C ASN A 488 -7.34 -32.31 8.13
N ASP A 489 -7.27 -33.56 8.60
CA ASP A 489 -8.45 -34.36 8.94
C ASP A 489 -8.66 -34.49 10.45
N LYS A 490 -7.55 -34.53 11.21
CA LYS A 490 -7.55 -34.83 12.64
C LYS A 490 -7.12 -33.66 13.52
N SER A 491 -6.91 -32.47 12.96
CA SER A 491 -6.56 -31.23 13.67
C SER A 491 -5.45 -31.41 14.72
N PRO A 492 -4.25 -31.85 14.31
CA PRO A 492 -3.14 -32.03 15.24
C PRO A 492 -2.67 -30.68 15.79
N MET A 493 -2.19 -30.69 17.04
CA MET A 493 -1.71 -29.49 17.71
C MET A 493 -0.20 -29.49 17.76
N VAL A 494 0.43 -28.32 17.57
CA VAL A 494 1.87 -28.16 17.78
C VAL A 494 2.09 -27.33 19.03
N LEU A 495 2.78 -27.89 20.02
CA LEU A 495 3.13 -27.21 21.26
C LEU A 495 4.62 -26.90 21.28
N ARG A 496 4.97 -25.69 21.74
CA ARG A 496 6.35 -25.34 22.05
C ARG A 496 6.63 -25.66 23.52
N THR A 497 7.57 -26.56 23.76
CA THR A 497 8.01 -26.99 25.09
C THR A 497 8.86 -25.92 25.79
N GLU A 498 9.01 -26.03 27.11
CA GLU A 498 9.91 -25.17 27.90
C GLU A 498 11.37 -25.24 27.46
N LYS A 499 11.79 -26.38 26.88
CA LYS A 499 13.14 -26.58 26.30
C LYS A 499 13.30 -25.93 24.92
N GLY A 500 12.27 -25.26 24.41
CA GLY A 500 12.27 -24.60 23.11
C GLY A 500 12.04 -25.53 21.91
N LEU A 501 11.82 -26.82 22.15
CA LEU A 501 11.48 -27.82 21.12
C LEU A 501 9.98 -27.81 20.84
N TYR A 502 9.58 -28.42 19.73
CA TYR A 502 8.18 -28.53 19.31
C TYR A 502 7.69 -29.98 19.44
N GLU A 503 6.52 -30.17 20.02
CA GLU A 503 5.84 -31.46 20.13
C GLU A 503 4.55 -31.42 19.31
N VAL A 504 4.26 -32.53 18.63
CA VAL A 504 3.01 -32.71 17.88
C VAL A 504 2.09 -33.58 18.70
N LEU A 505 0.91 -33.07 19.02
CA LEU A 505 -0.15 -33.82 19.67
C LEU A 505 -1.21 -34.25 18.65
N GLY A 506 -1.69 -35.47 18.79
CA GLY A 506 -2.87 -35.96 18.10
C GLY A 506 -4.16 -35.35 18.64
N PRO A 507 -5.31 -35.67 18.01
CA PRO A 507 -6.62 -35.11 18.35
C PRO A 507 -7.07 -35.34 19.80
N LYS A 508 -6.52 -36.35 20.50
CA LYS A 508 -6.88 -36.66 21.90
C LYS A 508 -5.83 -36.16 22.89
N GLY A 509 -4.90 -35.31 22.44
CA GLY A 509 -3.80 -34.78 23.25
C GLY A 509 -2.68 -35.79 23.49
N GLU A 510 -2.69 -36.94 22.80
CA GLU A 510 -1.61 -37.90 22.82
C GLU A 510 -0.38 -37.34 22.08
N VAL A 511 0.81 -37.55 22.62
CA VAL A 511 2.03 -37.13 21.93
C VAL A 511 2.25 -38.04 20.73
N PHE A 512 2.16 -37.45 19.54
CA PHE A 512 2.36 -38.15 18.28
C PHE A 512 3.83 -38.10 17.84
N LEU A 513 4.47 -36.94 18.06
CA LEU A 513 5.89 -36.76 17.74
C LEU A 513 6.55 -35.84 18.76
N GLU A 514 7.62 -36.35 19.37
CA GLU A 514 8.40 -35.62 20.36
C GLU A 514 9.51 -34.79 19.72
N ALA A 515 9.85 -33.66 20.36
CA ALA A 515 11.15 -33.02 20.24
C ALA A 515 11.59 -32.57 18.83
N CYS A 516 10.71 -31.97 18.02
CA CYS A 516 11.10 -31.26 16.80
C CYS A 516 11.98 -30.04 17.10
N SER A 517 13.03 -29.87 16.32
CA SER A 517 13.97 -28.75 16.47
C SER A 517 13.40 -27.40 16.03
N SER A 518 12.37 -27.42 15.17
CA SER A 518 11.69 -26.23 14.68
C SER A 518 10.21 -26.49 14.40
N LEU A 519 9.41 -25.41 14.36
CA LEU A 519 8.00 -25.45 13.96
C LEU A 519 7.84 -26.00 12.52
N LEU A 520 8.79 -25.67 11.65
CA LEU A 520 8.79 -26.16 10.27
C LEU A 520 8.95 -27.68 10.21
N ASP A 521 9.86 -28.24 11.01
CA ASP A 521 10.06 -29.69 11.09
C ASP A 521 8.81 -30.39 11.63
N ALA A 522 8.17 -29.81 12.65
CA ALA A 522 6.92 -30.33 13.19
C ALA A 522 5.80 -30.35 12.13
N LYS A 523 5.63 -29.26 11.36
CA LYS A 523 4.65 -29.19 10.27
C LYS A 523 4.93 -30.21 9.16
N LYS A 524 6.21 -30.41 8.78
CA LYS A 524 6.62 -31.44 7.82
C LYS A 524 6.29 -32.85 8.32
N ALA A 525 6.58 -33.13 9.59
CA ALA A 525 6.30 -34.41 10.20
C ALA A 525 4.80 -34.69 10.25
N ILE A 526 3.97 -33.68 10.57
CA ILE A 526 2.51 -33.79 10.50
C ILE A 526 2.06 -34.13 9.07
N ALA A 527 2.54 -33.38 8.06
CA ALA A 527 2.14 -33.57 6.66
C ALA A 527 2.40 -35.00 6.14
N ALA A 528 3.53 -35.58 6.54
CA ALA A 528 3.94 -36.93 6.18
C ALA A 528 3.27 -38.05 7.01
N SER A 529 2.46 -37.71 8.01
CA SER A 529 1.89 -38.68 8.97
C SER A 529 0.45 -39.08 8.66
N ASP A 530 -0.02 -40.16 9.29
CA ASP A 530 -1.43 -40.60 9.22
C ASP A 530 -2.41 -39.69 9.99
N LEU A 531 -1.92 -38.56 10.53
CA LEU A 531 -2.77 -37.49 11.05
C LEU A 531 -3.42 -36.68 9.92
N MET A 532 -2.86 -36.75 8.73
CA MET A 532 -3.35 -36.08 7.53
C MET A 532 -3.96 -37.11 6.58
N ARG A 533 -5.01 -36.70 5.87
CA ARG A 533 -5.59 -37.50 4.78
C ARG A 533 -5.04 -37.05 3.43
N ASP A 534 -5.01 -37.96 2.46
CA ASP A 534 -4.64 -37.62 1.10
C ASP A 534 -5.67 -36.67 0.49
N GLY A 535 -5.18 -35.57 -0.05
CA GLY A 535 -5.94 -34.58 -0.77
C GLY A 535 -5.94 -34.81 -2.28
N PRO A 536 -6.48 -33.85 -3.04
CA PRO A 536 -6.41 -33.88 -4.49
C PRO A 536 -4.96 -33.82 -4.98
N GLU A 537 -4.69 -34.53 -6.06
CA GLU A 537 -3.45 -34.42 -6.83
C GLU A 537 -3.49 -33.14 -7.67
N VAL A 538 -2.46 -32.31 -7.53
CA VAL A 538 -2.36 -31.01 -8.22
C VAL A 538 -1.10 -30.94 -9.08
N PRO A 539 -1.16 -30.27 -10.25
CA PRO A 539 0.03 -29.99 -11.05
C PRO A 539 0.96 -29.06 -10.27
N ALA A 540 2.26 -29.36 -10.31
CA ALA A 540 3.26 -28.65 -9.55
C ALA A 540 4.61 -28.58 -10.27
N PHE A 541 5.46 -27.66 -9.81
CA PHE A 541 6.81 -27.45 -10.32
C PHE A 541 7.77 -27.33 -9.15
N SER A 542 8.75 -28.22 -9.10
CA SER A 542 9.79 -28.16 -8.05
C SER A 542 10.69 -26.97 -8.30
N ILE A 543 10.96 -26.17 -7.26
CA ILE A 543 11.80 -24.99 -7.37
C ILE A 543 13.17 -25.24 -6.72
N THR A 544 14.23 -24.89 -7.43
CA THR A 544 15.60 -25.05 -6.93
C THR A 544 16.05 -23.81 -6.15
N LYS A 545 17.16 -23.93 -5.44
CA LYS A 545 17.76 -22.77 -4.75
C LYS A 545 18.25 -21.74 -5.76
N GLU A 546 18.84 -22.17 -6.86
CA GLU A 546 19.36 -21.33 -7.94
C GLU A 546 18.26 -20.46 -8.54
N PHE A 547 17.08 -21.05 -8.79
CA PHE A 547 15.91 -20.30 -9.25
C PHE A 547 15.51 -19.20 -8.24
N LYS A 548 15.43 -19.54 -6.94
CA LYS A 548 15.05 -18.59 -5.89
C LYS A 548 16.03 -17.42 -5.81
N ASP A 549 17.32 -17.72 -5.85
CA ASP A 549 18.40 -16.74 -5.76
C ASP A 549 18.44 -15.82 -7.01
N GLU A 550 18.26 -16.38 -8.21
CA GLU A 550 18.19 -15.60 -9.45
C GLU A 550 16.97 -14.67 -9.45
N VAL A 551 15.77 -15.20 -9.19
CA VAL A 551 14.54 -14.38 -9.16
C VAL A 551 14.62 -13.29 -8.08
N ALA A 552 15.17 -13.60 -6.90
CA ALA A 552 15.34 -12.62 -5.84
C ALA A 552 16.39 -11.54 -6.18
N SER A 553 17.44 -11.88 -6.92
CA SER A 553 18.51 -10.94 -7.29
C SER A 553 18.12 -10.08 -8.49
N THR A 554 17.74 -10.70 -9.61
CA THR A 554 17.49 -10.03 -10.90
C THR A 554 16.06 -9.58 -11.10
N GLY A 555 15.08 -10.21 -10.44
CA GLY A 555 13.67 -10.03 -10.75
C GLY A 555 13.26 -10.69 -12.07
N LEU A 556 12.02 -10.43 -12.49
CA LEU A 556 11.43 -11.00 -13.71
C LEU A 556 11.10 -9.94 -14.75
N MET A 557 11.13 -10.33 -16.02
CA MET A 557 10.71 -9.50 -17.14
C MET A 557 9.23 -9.13 -17.01
N LEU A 558 8.95 -7.83 -16.94
CA LEU A 558 7.61 -7.26 -16.84
C LEU A 558 6.76 -7.59 -18.08
N PHE A 559 7.36 -7.53 -19.25
CA PHE A 559 6.76 -7.89 -20.53
C PHE A 559 7.53 -9.03 -21.18
N GLY A 560 6.82 -9.93 -21.86
CA GLY A 560 7.40 -11.02 -22.63
C GLY A 560 7.41 -12.31 -21.85
#